data_AF-A0A958TJK8-F1
#
_entry.id   AF-A0A958TJK8-F1
#
_cell.length_a   1.000
_cell.length_b   1.000
_cell.length_c   1.000
_cell.angle_alpha   90.00
_cell.angle_beta   90.00
_cell.angle_gamma   90.00
#
_symmetry.space_group_name_H-M   'P 1'
#
loop_
_entity.id
_entity.type
_entity.pdbx_description
1 polymer ?
#
loop_
_entity_poly.entity_id
_entity_poly.type
_entity_poly.pdbx_seq_one_letter_code
_entity_poly.pdbx_strand_id
1 'polypeptide(L)'
;MITAVQRFLFIVVLMMPFEIRDLQYDSLKLSTIPQKIGVRQTKLLGIVALSLFFFLDFFKNEMKSNLVIAHFAITFLTLLLLVFAKENQGKYYSAFWVEAIPIFWLLLIMIL
;
A
#
# COMPACT_ATOMS: atom_id res chain seq x y z
N MET A 1 16.68 -2.38 -11.36
CA MET A 1 15.97 -1.08 -11.34
C MET A 1 14.46 -1.25 -11.12
N ILE A 2 13.76 -2.08 -11.92
CA ILE A 2 12.30 -2.30 -11.80
C ILE A 2 11.87 -2.69 -10.39
N THR A 3 12.56 -3.66 -9.74
CA THR A 3 12.23 -4.09 -8.38
C THR A 3 12.31 -2.96 -7.35
N ALA A 4 13.27 -2.03 -7.50
CA ALA A 4 13.40 -0.90 -6.59
C ALA A 4 12.23 0.09 -6.73
N VAL A 5 11.85 0.41 -7.97
CA VAL A 5 10.66 1.24 -8.26
C VAL A 5 9.39 0.58 -7.71
N GLN A 6 9.25 -0.73 -7.90
CA GLN A 6 8.13 -1.49 -7.37
C GLN A 6 8.08 -1.40 -5.83
N ARG A 7 9.20 -1.64 -5.12
CA ARG A 7 9.26 -1.52 -3.66
C ARG A 7 8.96 -0.10 -3.18
N PHE A 8 9.47 0.91 -3.88
CA PHE A 8 9.18 2.31 -3.58
C PHE A 8 7.68 2.63 -3.69
N LEU A 9 7.04 2.26 -4.80
CA LEU A 9 5.59 2.44 -4.99
C LEU A 9 4.79 1.76 -3.88
N PHE A 10 5.17 0.53 -3.53
CA PHE A 10 4.50 -0.22 -2.48
C PHE A 10 4.60 0.45 -1.12
N ILE A 11 5.79 0.91 -0.73
CA ILE A 11 6.01 1.62 0.54
C ILE A 11 5.21 2.93 0.57
N VAL A 12 5.18 3.68 -0.54
CA VAL A 12 4.37 4.90 -0.65
C VAL A 12 2.89 4.60 -0.39
N VAL A 13 2.36 3.52 -0.96
CA VAL A 13 0.98 3.11 -0.71
C VAL A 13 0.78 2.70 0.75
N LEU A 14 1.70 1.95 1.34
CA LEU A 14 1.61 1.50 2.74
C LEU A 14 1.56 2.66 3.73
N MET A 15 2.15 3.82 3.40
CA MET A 15 2.09 5.01 4.25
C MET A 15 0.71 5.70 4.22
N MET A 16 -0.06 5.58 3.13
CA MET A 16 -1.32 6.33 2.97
C MET A 16 -2.38 6.05 4.05
N PRO A 17 -2.62 4.79 4.51
CA PRO A 17 -3.54 4.54 5.62
C PRO A 17 -3.11 5.16 6.95
N PHE A 18 -1.81 5.40 7.16
CA PHE A 18 -1.29 6.12 8.33
C PHE A 18 -1.54 7.61 8.18
N GLU A 19 -1.21 8.21 7.04
CA GLU A 19 -1.49 9.63 6.80
C GLU A 19 -3.00 9.95 6.89
N ILE A 20 -3.87 9.06 6.39
CA ILE A 20 -5.34 9.23 6.50
C ILE A 20 -5.79 9.18 7.96
N ARG A 21 -5.23 8.28 8.78
CA ARG A 21 -5.51 8.20 10.22
C ARG A 21 -5.08 9.49 10.93
N ASP A 22 -3.88 9.94 10.59
CA ASP A 22 -3.19 10.99 11.34
C ASP A 22 -3.72 12.39 11.01
N LEU A 23 -4.57 12.53 9.98
CA LEU A 23 -5.32 13.76 9.67
C LEU A 23 -6.00 14.42 10.88
N GLN A 24 -6.47 13.64 11.86
CA GLN A 24 -7.14 14.18 13.05
C GLN A 24 -6.19 14.87 14.04
N TYR A 25 -4.91 14.51 14.00
CA TYR A 25 -3.88 14.92 14.95
C TYR A 25 -2.83 15.83 14.31
N ASP A 26 -2.59 15.66 13.01
CA ASP A 26 -1.59 16.38 12.25
C ASP A 26 -1.92 17.85 12.10
N SER A 27 -0.92 18.70 12.37
CA SER A 27 -1.06 20.13 12.09
C SER A 27 -1.21 20.37 10.58
N LEU A 28 -2.04 21.34 10.20
CA LEU A 28 -2.20 21.74 8.78
C LEU A 28 -0.90 22.22 8.12
N LYS A 29 0.13 22.57 8.90
CA LYS A 29 1.44 22.99 8.39
C LYS A 29 2.24 21.83 7.77
N LEU A 30 1.95 20.58 8.15
CA LEU A 30 2.64 19.40 7.63
C LEU A 30 2.38 19.19 6.13
N SER A 31 1.19 19.58 5.66
CA SER A 31 0.78 19.50 4.26
C SER A 31 0.97 18.09 3.67
N THR A 32 0.51 17.05 4.38
CA THR A 32 0.55 15.65 3.95
C THR A 32 -0.28 15.42 2.68
N ILE A 33 -0.16 14.25 2.04
CA ILE A 33 -0.91 13.94 0.82
C ILE A 33 -2.42 14.11 1.04
N PRO A 34 -3.05 13.47 2.04
CA PRO A 34 -4.48 13.63 2.26
C PRO A 34 -4.88 15.05 2.69
N GLN A 35 -4.00 15.84 3.31
CA GLN A 35 -4.26 17.26 3.59
C GLN A 35 -4.29 18.11 2.30
N LYS A 36 -3.40 17.82 1.33
CA LYS A 36 -3.30 18.59 0.08
C LYS A 36 -4.37 18.24 -0.94
N ILE A 37 -4.62 16.95 -1.14
CA ILE A 37 -5.49 16.47 -2.22
C ILE A 37 -6.80 15.88 -1.72
N GLY A 38 -6.95 15.64 -0.41
CA GLY A 38 -8.11 14.99 0.18
C GLY A 38 -7.98 13.47 0.27
N VAL A 39 -8.74 12.86 1.19
CA VAL A 39 -8.72 11.41 1.45
C VAL A 39 -9.11 10.60 0.21
N ARG A 40 -10.14 11.04 -0.53
CA ARG A 40 -10.63 10.32 -1.72
C ARG A 40 -9.56 10.26 -2.82
N GLN A 41 -8.89 11.37 -3.09
CA GLN A 41 -7.84 11.47 -4.09
C GLN A 41 -6.58 10.73 -3.65
N THR A 42 -6.27 10.73 -2.35
CA THR A 42 -5.18 9.92 -1.77
C THR A 42 -5.40 8.42 -2.01
N LYS A 43 -6.63 7.93 -1.76
CA LYS A 43 -6.99 6.54 -2.08
C LYS A 43 -6.86 6.24 -3.57
N LEU A 44 -7.32 7.15 -4.44
CA LEU A 44 -7.21 6.98 -5.89
C LEU A 44 -5.73 6.91 -6.33
N LEU A 45 -4.88 7.79 -5.80
CA LEU A 45 -3.45 7.78 -6.05
C LEU A 45 -2.83 6.43 -5.64
N GLY A 46 -3.20 5.91 -4.47
CA GLY A 46 -2.72 4.60 -4.01
C GLY A 46 -3.21 3.44 -4.87
N ILE A 47 -4.45 3.48 -5.38
CA ILE A 47 -4.98 2.48 -6.32
C ILE A 47 -4.17 2.47 -7.62
N VAL A 48 -3.86 3.64 -8.17
CA VAL A 48 -3.04 3.77 -9.38
C VAL A 48 -1.62 3.26 -9.11
N ALA A 49 -1.00 3.64 -7.99
CA ALA A 49 0.32 3.18 -7.61
C ALA A 49 0.40 1.66 -7.38
N LEU A 50 -0.62 1.05 -6.75
CA LEU A 50 -0.73 -0.40 -6.58
C LEU A 50 -0.90 -1.13 -7.91
N SER A 51 -1.69 -0.55 -8.81
CA SER A 51 -1.85 -1.11 -10.16
C SER A 51 -0.51 -1.12 -10.89
N LEU A 52 0.23 0.00 -10.87
CA LEU A 52 1.58 0.08 -11.42
C LEU A 52 2.54 -0.91 -10.74
N PHE A 53 2.50 -1.02 -9.40
CA PHE A 53 3.28 -2.00 -8.64
C PHE A 53 3.09 -3.43 -9.17
N PHE A 54 1.84 -3.83 -9.43
CA PHE A 54 1.53 -5.17 -9.93
C PHE A 54 1.94 -5.33 -11.40
N PHE A 55 1.63 -4.35 -12.25
CA PHE A 55 1.97 -4.42 -13.68
C PHE A 55 3.47 -4.41 -13.96
N LEU A 56 4.28 -3.80 -13.09
CA LEU A 56 5.74 -3.82 -13.21
C LEU A 56 6.35 -5.25 -13.13
N ASP A 57 5.62 -6.23 -12.59
CA ASP A 57 6.10 -7.61 -12.53
C ASP A 57 6.26 -8.22 -13.94
N PHE A 58 5.38 -7.85 -14.88
CA PHE A 58 5.39 -8.33 -16.27
C PHE A 58 6.52 -7.76 -17.13
N PHE A 59 7.24 -6.75 -16.64
CA PHE A 59 8.41 -6.17 -17.31
C PHE A 59 9.73 -6.79 -16.85
N LYS A 60 9.70 -7.78 -15.95
CA LYS A 60 10.89 -8.49 -15.48
C LYS A 60 11.20 -9.69 -16.38
N ASN A 61 12.49 -9.94 -16.62
CA ASN A 61 12.95 -11.04 -17.47
C ASN A 61 12.58 -12.43 -16.92
N GLU A 62 12.48 -12.58 -15.59
CA GLU A 62 12.13 -13.85 -14.95
C GLU A 62 10.77 -13.75 -14.26
N MET A 63 9.76 -14.24 -14.95
CA MET A 63 8.39 -14.37 -14.46
C MET A 63 8.20 -15.76 -13.84
N LYS A 64 8.16 -15.84 -12.51
CA LYS A 64 7.76 -17.06 -11.80
C LYS A 64 6.28 -16.96 -11.42
N SER A 65 5.48 -17.95 -11.79
CA SER A 65 4.03 -18.01 -11.48
C SER A 65 3.73 -17.76 -10.01
N ASN A 66 4.54 -18.34 -9.13
CA ASN A 66 4.36 -18.27 -7.68
C ASN A 66 4.56 -16.84 -7.15
N LEU A 67 5.54 -16.11 -7.70
CA LEU A 67 5.76 -14.70 -7.36
C LEU A 67 4.62 -13.80 -7.86
N VAL A 68 4.10 -14.05 -9.07
CA VAL A 68 2.97 -13.27 -9.60
C VAL A 68 1.72 -13.49 -8.73
N ILE A 69 1.46 -14.72 -8.30
CA ILE A 69 0.36 -15.04 -7.37
C ILE A 69 0.55 -14.32 -6.02
N ALA A 70 1.77 -14.36 -5.46
CA ALA A 70 2.08 -13.65 -4.22
C ALA A 70 1.90 -12.12 -4.37
N HIS A 71 2.37 -11.54 -5.47
CA HIS A 71 2.19 -10.12 -5.76
C HIS A 71 0.72 -9.74 -5.99
N PHE A 72 -0.08 -10.61 -6.60
CA PHE A 72 -1.51 -10.39 -6.75
C PHE A 72 -2.21 -10.37 -5.39
N ALA A 73 -1.95 -11.39 -4.55
CA ALA A 73 -2.54 -11.49 -3.22
C ALA A 73 -2.18 -10.29 -2.34
N ILE A 74 -0.91 -9.85 -2.33
CA ILE A 74 -0.49 -8.72 -1.51
C ILE A 74 -1.06 -7.39 -2.04
N THR A 75 -1.17 -7.23 -3.36
CA THR A 75 -1.80 -6.06 -3.98
C THR A 75 -3.26 -5.97 -3.57
N PHE A 76 -3.99 -7.07 -3.64
CA PHE A 76 -5.40 -7.13 -3.28
C PHE A 76 -5.62 -6.85 -1.78
N LEU A 77 -4.81 -7.45 -0.89
CA LEU A 77 -4.88 -7.18 0.54
C LEU A 77 -4.61 -5.70 0.86
N THR A 78 -3.56 -5.14 0.28
CA THR A 78 -3.18 -3.73 0.48
C THR A 78 -4.25 -2.78 -0.06
N LEU A 79 -4.86 -3.12 -1.20
CA LEU A 79 -5.96 -2.36 -1.80
C LEU A 79 -7.17 -2.30 -0.86
N LEU A 80 -7.58 -3.44 -0.30
CA LEU A 80 -8.69 -3.49 0.65
C LEU A 80 -8.41 -2.59 1.86
N LEU A 81 -7.21 -2.72 2.45
CA LEU A 81 -6.81 -1.92 3.61
C LEU A 81 -6.70 -0.41 3.29
N LEU A 82 -6.30 -0.04 2.08
CA LEU A 82 -6.31 1.36 1.65
C LEU A 82 -7.74 1.91 1.48
N VAL A 83 -8.60 1.16 0.80
CA VAL A 83 -9.97 1.61 0.49
C VAL A 83 -10.79 1.78 1.76
N PHE A 84 -10.62 0.89 2.74
CA PHE A 84 -11.34 0.93 4.01
C PHE A 84 -10.70 1.85 5.07
N ALA A 85 -9.50 2.39 4.84
CA ALA A 85 -8.88 3.36 5.74
C ALA A 85 -9.76 4.61 5.92
N LYS A 86 -9.93 5.05 7.17
CA LYS A 86 -10.75 6.22 7.52
C LYS A 86 -10.00 7.09 8.53
N GLU A 87 -10.33 8.37 8.59
CA GLU A 87 -9.80 9.29 9.61
C GLU A 87 -10.11 8.76 11.02
N ASN A 88 -11.37 8.43 11.27
CA ASN A 88 -11.80 7.80 12.51
C ASN A 88 -11.86 6.27 12.32
N GLN A 89 -10.78 5.59 12.69
CA GLN A 89 -10.66 4.12 12.62
C GLN A 89 -10.08 3.56 13.92
N GLY A 90 -10.32 2.27 14.17
CA GLY A 90 -9.78 1.61 15.37
C GLY A 90 -8.25 1.66 15.40
N LYS A 91 -7.67 1.84 16.60
CA LYS A 91 -6.21 1.97 16.81
C LYS A 91 -5.38 0.92 16.08
N TYR A 92 -5.84 -0.33 16.09
CA TYR A 92 -5.14 -1.47 15.50
C TYR A 92 -5.29 -1.58 13.98
N TYR A 93 -6.12 -0.75 13.34
CA TYR A 93 -6.29 -0.80 11.89
C TYR A 93 -4.96 -0.54 11.16
N SER A 94 -4.40 0.66 11.30
CA SER A 94 -3.10 0.96 10.69
C SER A 94 -1.94 0.36 11.48
N ALA A 95 -1.97 0.46 12.82
CA ALA A 95 -0.85 0.05 13.69
C ALA A 95 -0.63 -1.47 13.80
N PHE A 96 -1.56 -2.29 13.31
CA PHE A 96 -1.38 -3.74 13.28
C PHE A 96 -1.66 -4.30 11.89
N TRP A 97 -2.87 -4.10 11.35
CA TRP A 97 -3.23 -4.75 10.06
C TRP A 97 -2.42 -4.22 8.88
N VAL A 98 -2.25 -2.90 8.75
CA VAL A 98 -1.45 -2.32 7.66
C VAL A 98 0.05 -2.56 7.88
N GLU A 99 0.53 -2.41 9.12
CA GLU A 99 1.93 -2.62 9.46
C GLU A 99 2.38 -4.08 9.31
N ALA A 100 1.46 -5.04 9.44
CA ALA A 100 1.75 -6.47 9.25
C ALA A 100 1.88 -6.90 7.78
N ILE A 101 1.50 -6.04 6.81
CA ILE A 101 1.51 -6.40 5.37
C ILE A 101 2.88 -6.94 4.90
N PRO A 102 4.04 -6.36 5.25
CA PRO A 102 5.34 -6.92 4.87
C PRO A 102 5.59 -8.33 5.41
N ILE A 103 5.10 -8.64 6.61
CA ILE A 103 5.20 -9.99 7.20
C ILE A 103 4.29 -10.96 6.45
N PHE A 104 3.04 -10.58 6.15
CA PHE A 104 2.16 -11.40 5.32
C PHE A 104 2.76 -11.67 3.94
N TRP A 105 3.41 -10.67 3.34
CA TRP A 105 4.07 -10.84 2.06
C TRP A 105 5.23 -11.82 2.12
N LEU A 106 6.06 -11.73 3.17
CA LEU A 106 7.14 -12.68 3.39
C LEU A 106 6.59 -14.10 3.52
N LEU A 107 5.55 -14.30 4.33
CA LEU A 107 4.91 -15.61 4.50
C LEU A 107 4.38 -16.16 3.17
N LEU A 108 3.74 -15.33 2.35
CA LEU A 108 3.27 -15.74 1.02
C LEU A 108 4.42 -16.22 0.12
N ILE A 109 5.55 -15.50 0.11
CA ILE A 109 6.74 -15.89 -0.67
C ILE A 109 7.37 -17.19 -0.15
N MET A 110 7.29 -17.47 1.15
CA MET A 110 7.86 -18.70 1.71
C MET A 110 6.98 -19.94 1.44
N ILE A 111 5.67 -19.75 1.29
CA ILE A 111 4.70 -20.84 1.08
C ILE A 111 4.57 -21.20 -0.41
N LEU A 112 4.66 -20.21 -1.30
CA LEU A 112 4.49 -20.35 -2.76
C LEU A 112 5.83 -20.55 -3.47
#